data_AF-A0A969V415-F1
#
_entry.id   AF-A0A969V415-F1
#
_cell.length_a   1.000
_cell.length_b   1.000
_cell.length_c   1.000
_cell.angle_alpha   90.00
_cell.angle_beta   90.00
_cell.angle_gamma   90.00
#
_symmetry.space_group_name_H-M   'P 1'
#
loop_
_entity.id
_entity.type
_entity.pdbx_description
1 polymer ?
#
loop_
_entity_poly.entity_id
_entity_poly.type
_entity_poly.pdbx_seq_one_letter_code
_entity_poly.pdbx_strand_id
1 'polypeptide(L)'
;MQPGPPSFTNIAEKLIVLSQQRATGELIFSSGVNQWHLYFFLGRLLYATEGVHRVRRWHRAVMQEFPDLTFDIPYLKKMSYGNITY
;
A
#
# COMPACT_ATOMS: atom_id res chain seq x y z
N MET A 1 -14.14 8.40 28.96
CA MET A 1 -13.88 9.22 27.75
C MET A 1 -13.33 8.30 26.68
N GLN A 2 -14.09 8.03 25.63
CA GLN A 2 -13.53 7.35 24.45
C GLN A 2 -12.64 8.35 23.70
N PRO A 3 -11.46 7.96 23.19
CA PRO A 3 -10.68 8.82 22.32
C PRO A 3 -11.52 9.09 21.06
N GLY A 4 -11.66 10.37 20.70
CA GLY A 4 -12.30 10.76 19.44
C GLY A 4 -11.62 10.09 18.25
N PRO A 5 -12.30 9.99 17.09
CA PRO A 5 -11.72 9.40 15.90
C PRO A 5 -10.36 10.06 15.58
N PRO A 6 -9.35 9.29 15.12
CA PRO A 6 -8.04 9.83 14.83
C PRO A 6 -8.17 11.00 13.85
N SER A 7 -7.73 12.18 14.28
CA SER A 7 -7.78 13.39 13.46
C SER A 7 -6.82 13.22 12.27
N PHE A 8 -7.39 13.03 11.07
CA PHE A 8 -6.63 12.91 9.83
C PHE A 8 -5.85 14.18 9.45
N THR A 9 -6.15 15.31 10.10
CA THR A 9 -5.56 16.62 9.84
C THR A 9 -4.03 16.60 9.96
N ASN A 10 -3.48 15.90 10.96
CA ASN A 10 -2.03 15.82 11.16
C ASN A 10 -1.31 15.11 9.99
N ILE A 11 -1.96 14.13 9.36
CA ILE A 11 -1.39 13.39 8.23
C ILE A 11 -1.43 14.27 6.98
N ALA A 12 -2.56 14.94 6.72
CA ALA A 12 -2.69 15.83 5.58
C ALA A 12 -1.65 16.96 5.62
N GLU A 13 -1.45 17.59 6.78
CA GLU A 13 -0.43 18.63 6.98
C GLU A 13 0.98 18.12 6.67
N LYS A 14 1.35 16.94 7.18
CA LYS A 14 2.65 16.32 6.91
C LYS A 14 2.85 16.01 5.43
N LEU A 15 1.82 15.51 4.76
CA LEU A 15 1.86 15.23 3.32
C LEU A 15 2.04 16.52 2.50
N ILE A 16 1.38 17.61 2.90
CA ILE A 16 1.56 18.93 2.29
C ILE A 16 3.01 19.40 2.43
N VAL A 17 3.61 19.27 3.61
CA VAL A 17 5.02 19.62 3.84
C VAL A 17 5.95 18.79 2.95
N LEU A 18 5.75 17.48 2.86
CA LEU A 18 6.56 16.60 2.00
C LEU A 18 6.41 16.94 0.51
N SER A 19 5.20 17.31 0.08
CA SER A 19 4.94 17.78 -1.28
C SER A 19 5.69 19.07 -1.57
N GLN A 20 5.63 20.06 -0.66
CA GLN A 20 6.30 21.35 -0.81
C GLN A 20 7.83 21.21 -0.84
N GLN A 21 8.38 20.32 -0.02
CA GLN A 21 9.81 20.02 0.02
C GLN A 21 10.31 19.21 -1.18
N ARG A 22 9.41 18.82 -2.09
CA ARG A 22 9.70 17.94 -3.22
C ARG A 22 10.36 16.63 -2.78
N ALA A 23 9.93 16.10 -1.64
CA ALA A 23 10.44 14.86 -1.08
C ALA A 23 10.37 13.72 -2.12
N THR A 24 11.41 12.91 -2.16
CA THR A 24 11.51 11.73 -3.03
C THR A 24 11.91 10.56 -2.15
N GLY A 25 11.27 9.41 -2.35
CA GLY A 25 11.51 8.22 -1.54
C GLY A 25 10.22 7.62 -0.99
N GLU A 26 10.35 6.88 0.11
CA GLU A 26 9.26 6.10 0.70
C GLU A 26 8.85 6.67 2.05
N LEU A 27 7.57 7.02 2.21
CA LEU A 27 6.98 7.32 3.50
C LEU A 27 6.26 6.08 4.00
N ILE A 28 6.70 5.59 5.16
CA ILE A 28 6.12 4.44 5.82
C ILE A 28 5.27 4.93 6.99
N PHE A 29 4.00 4.55 7.01
CA PHE A 29 3.13 4.79 8.16
C PHE A 29 2.58 3.48 8.70
N SER A 30 2.68 3.31 10.01
CA SER A 30 2.23 2.12 10.72
C SER A 30 1.11 2.50 11.68
N SER A 31 0.02 1.75 11.64
CA SER A 31 -1.09 1.84 12.59
C SER A 31 -1.46 0.44 13.06
N GLY A 32 -1.05 0.09 14.28
CA GLY A 32 -1.19 -1.26 14.81
C GLY A 32 -0.45 -2.28 13.91
N VAL A 33 -1.19 -3.26 13.39
CA VAL A 33 -0.68 -4.31 12.48
C VAL A 33 -0.59 -3.87 11.02
N ASN A 34 -1.18 -2.72 10.67
CA ASN A 34 -1.25 -2.25 9.29
C ASN A 34 -0.08 -1.31 9.00
N GLN A 35 0.65 -1.61 7.93
CA GLN A 35 1.74 -0.79 7.44
C GLN A 35 1.44 -0.38 6.01
N TRP A 36 1.65 0.89 5.74
CA TRP A 36 1.43 1.48 4.44
C TRP A 36 2.69 2.18 3.97
N HIS A 37 2.95 2.06 2.67
CA HIS A 37 4.11 2.60 2.01
C HIS A 37 3.63 3.52 0.90
N LEU A 38 3.98 4.79 0.98
CA LEU A 38 3.70 5.81 -0.02
C LEU A 38 5.02 6.15 -0.73
N TYR A 39 5.06 6.02 -2.05
CA TYR A 39 6.25 6.31 -2.83
C TYR A 39 6.10 7.67 -3.50
N PHE A 40 7.04 8.57 -3.21
CA PHE A 40 7.07 9.94 -3.72
C PHE A 40 8.21 10.16 -4.70
N PHE A 41 7.96 11.02 -5.69
CA PHE A 41 8.97 11.58 -6.58
C PHE A 41 8.70 13.07 -6.79
N LEU A 42 9.67 13.91 -6.45
CA LEU A 42 9.57 15.37 -6.53
C LEU A 42 8.30 15.94 -5.86
N GLY A 43 7.94 15.38 -4.69
CA GLY A 43 6.76 15.80 -3.94
C GLY A 43 5.43 15.28 -4.48
N ARG A 44 5.44 14.47 -5.55
CA ARG A 44 4.25 13.82 -6.10
C ARG A 44 4.16 12.38 -5.62
N LEU A 45 2.98 11.97 -5.16
CA LEU A 45 2.70 10.58 -4.84
C LEU A 45 2.61 9.77 -6.14
N LEU A 46 3.49 8.77 -6.30
CA LEU A 46 3.48 7.86 -7.45
C LEU A 46 2.49 6.72 -7.24
N TYR A 47 2.64 6.01 -6.11
CA TYR A 47 1.75 4.90 -5.75
C TYR A 47 1.79 4.63 -4.25
N ALA A 48 0.72 4.00 -3.75
CA ALA A 48 0.57 3.61 -2.36
C ALA A 48 0.38 2.09 -2.28
N THR A 49 1.05 1.46 -1.32
CA THR A 49 0.89 0.03 -1.04
C THR A 49 0.59 -0.18 0.43
N GLU A 50 -0.16 -1.24 0.70
CA GLU A 50 -0.37 -1.76 2.04
C GLU A 50 0.41 -3.08 2.14
N GLY A 51 1.07 -3.30 3.29
CA GLY A 51 2.02 -4.40 3.48
C GLY A 51 1.43 -5.80 3.24
N VAL A 52 0.12 -5.99 3.40
CA VAL A 52 -0.47 -7.33 3.47
C VAL A 52 -0.69 -7.97 2.08
N HIS A 53 -0.83 -7.20 1.01
CA HIS A 53 -1.31 -7.75 -0.28
C HIS A 53 -0.59 -7.23 -1.54
N ARG A 54 0.63 -6.69 -1.42
CA ARG A 54 1.41 -6.15 -2.54
C ARG A 54 1.49 -7.12 -3.73
N VAL A 55 1.81 -8.39 -3.45
CA VAL A 55 1.93 -9.44 -4.48
C VAL A 55 0.59 -9.75 -5.15
N ARG A 56 -0.51 -9.85 -4.38
CA ARG A 56 -1.85 -10.13 -4.92
C ARG A 56 -2.40 -8.95 -5.75
N ARG A 57 -2.08 -7.71 -5.39
CA ARG A 57 -2.52 -6.52 -6.13
C ARG A 57 -1.75 -6.37 -7.44
N TRP A 58 -0.44 -6.60 -7.40
CA TRP A 58 0.39 -6.68 -8.61
C TRP A 58 -0.08 -7.80 -9.54
N HIS A 59 -0.27 -9.01 -9.00
CA HIS A 59 -0.80 -10.14 -9.75
C HIS A 59 -2.14 -9.82 -10.42
N ARG A 60 -3.09 -9.20 -9.69
CA ARG A 60 -4.38 -8.80 -10.28
C ARG A 60 -4.22 -7.80 -11.42
N ALA A 61 -3.42 -6.75 -11.25
CA ALA A 61 -3.19 -5.76 -12.30
C ALA A 61 -2.56 -6.41 -13.54
N VAL A 62 -1.62 -7.33 -13.35
CA VAL A 62 -0.98 -8.03 -14.46
C VAL A 62 -1.94 -8.98 -15.17
N MET A 63 -2.77 -9.75 -14.44
CA MET A 63 -3.77 -10.62 -15.07
C MET A 63 -4.88 -9.84 -15.78
N GLN A 64 -5.16 -8.59 -15.38
CA GLN A 64 -6.13 -7.73 -16.07
C GLN A 64 -5.64 -7.29 -17.44
N GLU A 65 -4.37 -6.94 -17.56
CA GLU A 65 -3.78 -6.47 -18.82
C GLU A 65 -3.26 -7.62 -19.70
N PHE A 66 -2.84 -8.73 -19.07
CA PHE A 66 -2.27 -9.90 -19.74
C PHE A 66 -2.90 -11.19 -19.18
N PRO A 67 -4.12 -11.54 -19.61
CA PRO A 67 -4.87 -12.68 -19.07
C PRO A 67 -4.19 -14.04 -19.33
N ASP A 68 -3.40 -14.14 -20.40
CA ASP A 68 -2.70 -15.38 -20.78
C ASP A 68 -1.33 -15.55 -20.11
N LEU A 69 -0.91 -14.58 -19.28
CA LEU A 69 0.38 -14.65 -18.60
C LEU A 69 0.32 -15.66 -17.45
N THR A 70 0.75 -16.88 -17.67
CA THR A 70 0.84 -17.88 -16.61
C THR A 70 2.11 -17.68 -15.79
N PHE A 71 1.95 -17.21 -14.55
CA PHE A 71 3.03 -17.18 -13.57
C PHE A 71 3.17 -18.54 -12.89
N ASP A 72 4.19 -19.31 -13.26
CA ASP A 72 4.57 -20.51 -12.52
C ASP A 72 5.37 -20.06 -11.27
N ILE A 73 4.66 -19.70 -10.19
CA ILE A 73 5.29 -19.27 -8.94
C ILE A 73 5.00 -20.29 -7.83
N PRO A 74 5.92 -21.26 -7.60
CA PRO A 74 5.80 -22.29 -6.57
C PRO A 74 5.59 -21.73 -5.15
N TYR A 75 6.05 -20.50 -4.90
CA TYR A 75 6.06 -19.87 -3.58
C TYR A 75 4.75 -19.16 -3.19
N LEU A 76 3.81 -18.93 -4.12
CA LEU A 76 2.51 -18.31 -3.78
C LEU A 76 1.49 -19.32 -3.25
N LYS A 77 1.75 -20.62 -3.40
CA LYS A 77 0.88 -21.70 -2.89
C LYS A 77 0.78 -21.72 -1.36
N LYS A 78 1.72 -21.10 -0.64
CA LYS A 78 1.76 -21.09 0.84
C LYS A 78 0.94 -19.96 1.48
N MET A 79 0.50 -18.94 0.74
CA MET A 79 -0.32 -17.83 1.27
C MET A 79 -1.81 -17.95 0.93
N SER A 80 -2.27 -19.11 0.44
CA SER A 80 -3.67 -19.36 0.05
C SER A 80 -4.46 -20.25 1.02
N TYR A 81 -3.91 -20.55 2.20
CA TYR A 81 -4.63 -21.23 3.28
C TYR A 81 -4.81 -20.27 4.45
N GLY A 82 -5.71 -19.32 4.28
CA GLY A 82 -6.05 -18.31 5.27
C GLY A 82 -7.37 -17.68 4.87
N ASN A 83 -8.44 -18.38 5.21
CA ASN A 83 -9.86 -18.06 5.03
C ASN A 83 -10.20 -16.56 4.99
N ILE A 84 -10.86 -16.10 3.92
CA ILE A 84 -11.91 -15.07 4.01
C ILE A 84 -13.01 -15.44 3.02
N THR A 85 -14.14 -15.88 3.57
CA THR A 85 -15.41 -16.17 2.89
C THR A 85 -16.08 -14.85 2.49
N TYR A 86 -16.80 -14.88 1.35
CA TYR A 86 -17.59 -13.79 0.76
C TYR A 86 -18.56 -13.12 1.74
#